data_AF-A0A8E0S160-F1
#
_entry.id   AF-A0A8E0S160-F1
#
_cell.length_a   1.000
_cell.length_b   1.000
_cell.length_c   1.000
_cell.angle_alpha   90.00
_cell.angle_beta   90.00
_cell.angle_gamma   90.00
#
_symmetry.space_group_name_H-M   'P 1'
#
loop_
_entity.id
_entity.type
_entity.pdbx_description
1 polymer ?
#
loop_
_entity_poly.entity_id
_entity_poly.type
_entity_poly.pdbx_seq_one_letter_code
_entity_poly.pdbx_strand_id
1 'polypeptide(L)' 'MNCFSYKWSPAEDGNVPKNSVVAAVAGDGEPVYIARAEVEGEKVVGKVHSGHTNAYFPYGGREVPIENYEVLVWMKKPE' A
#
# COMPACT_ATOMS: atom_id res chain seq x y z
N MET A 1 19.38 21.02 0.24
CA MET A 1 18.33 20.59 -0.70
C MET A 1 17.59 19.44 -0.04
N ASN A 2 16.34 19.61 0.38
CA ASN A 2 15.59 18.55 1.06
C ASN A 2 15.37 17.38 0.08
N CYS A 3 16.07 16.27 0.28
CA CYS A 3 15.92 15.08 -0.54
C CYS A 3 14.86 14.17 0.09
N PHE A 4 13.71 14.06 -0.58
CA PHE A 4 12.69 13.08 -0.22
C PHE A 4 12.99 11.75 -0.91
N SER A 5 12.74 10.65 -0.20
CA SER A 5 12.77 9.30 -0.79
C SER A 5 11.52 8.52 -0.41
N TYR A 6 11.29 7.42 -1.12
CA TYR A 6 10.22 6.49 -0.82
C TYR A 6 10.81 5.19 -0.26
N LYS A 7 10.05 4.54 0.61
CA LYS A 7 10.34 3.18 1.07
C LYS A 7 9.05 2.39 1.18
N TRP A 8 9.20 1.07 1.16
CA TRP A 8 8.14 0.14 1.48
C TRP A 8 8.14 -0.08 3.00
N SER A 9 6.99 0.12 3.64
CA SER A 9 6.82 -0.06 5.08
C SER A 9 5.88 -1.23 5.34
N PRO A 10 6.28 -2.24 6.13
CA PRO A 10 5.40 -3.34 6.51
C PRO A 10 4.13 -2.82 7.18
N ALA A 11 3.01 -3.48 6.88
CA ALA A 11 1.70 -3.23 7.46
C ALA A 11 0.83 -4.49 7.35
N GLU A 12 -0.22 -4.55 8.17
CA GLU A 12 -1.15 -5.68 8.23
C GLU A 12 -2.53 -5.21 8.71
N ASP A 13 -3.55 -6.06 8.62
CA ASP A 13 -4.89 -5.82 9.18
C ASP A 13 -5.56 -4.49 8.78
N GLY A 14 -5.32 -4.04 7.55
CA GLY A 14 -5.85 -2.76 7.08
C GLY A 14 -5.09 -1.53 7.57
N ASN A 15 -4.05 -1.72 8.38
CA ASN A 15 -3.20 -0.64 8.85
C ASN A 15 -2.52 0.07 7.68
N VAL A 16 -2.41 1.39 7.80
CA VAL A 16 -1.75 2.26 6.84
C VAL A 16 -0.77 3.15 7.60
N PRO A 17 0.55 2.97 7.39
CA PRO A 17 1.56 3.75 8.11
C PRO A 17 1.45 5.26 7.85
N LYS A 18 2.00 6.07 8.77
CA LYS A 18 2.15 7.51 8.53
C LYS A 18 2.96 7.77 7.27
N ASN A 19 2.64 8.87 6.59
CA ASN A 19 3.27 9.30 5.34
C ASN A 19 3.04 8.32 4.16
N SER A 20 2.00 7.48 4.24
CA SER A 20 1.59 6.66 3.10
C SER A 20 1.15 7.53 1.92
N VAL A 21 1.49 7.08 0.72
CA VAL A 21 1.11 7.76 -0.52
C VAL A 21 -0.33 7.41 -0.84
N VAL A 22 -1.20 8.43 -0.86
CA VAL A 22 -2.58 8.30 -1.33
C VAL A 22 -2.55 8.22 -2.85
N ALA A 23 -2.99 7.09 -3.39
CA ALA A 23 -3.06 6.83 -4.83
C ALA A 23 -4.36 7.37 -5.45
N ALA A 24 -5.46 7.29 -4.70
CA ALA A 24 -6.77 7.71 -5.13
C ALA A 24 -7.69 7.99 -3.94
N VAL A 25 -8.86 8.55 -4.23
CA VAL A 25 -10.02 8.60 -3.34
C VAL A 25 -11.08 7.71 -3.97
N ALA A 26 -11.60 6.75 -3.19
CA ALA A 26 -12.62 5.82 -3.66
C ALA A 26 -14.01 6.48 -3.73
N GLY A 27 -14.99 5.73 -4.25
CA GLY A 27 -16.36 6.24 -4.46
C GLY A 27 -17.12 6.54 -3.17
N ASP A 28 -16.69 5.96 -2.04
CA ASP A 28 -17.20 6.24 -0.70
C ASP A 28 -16.49 7.42 -0.01
N GLY A 29 -15.50 8.03 -0.67
CA GLY A 29 -14.73 9.15 -0.14
C GLY A 29 -13.49 8.74 0.66
N GLU A 30 -13.25 7.45 0.85
CA GLU A 30 -12.11 6.97 1.62
C GLU A 30 -10.82 6.91 0.78
N PRO A 31 -9.64 7.15 1.37
CA PRO A 31 -8.38 7.11 0.65
C PRO A 31 -7.96 5.67 0.31
N VAL A 32 -7.33 5.53 -0.85
CA VAL A 32 -6.72 4.29 -1.32
C VAL A 32 -5.21 4.49 -1.42
N TYR A 33 -4.45 3.55 -0.88
CA TYR A 33 -2.99 3.61 -0.76
C TYR A 33 -2.29 2.57 -1.65
N ILE A 34 -1.04 2.85 -2.03
CA ILE A 34 -0.22 1.94 -2.82
C ILE A 34 0.34 0.84 -1.93
N ALA A 35 0.02 -0.41 -2.25
CA ALA A 35 0.50 -1.58 -1.52
C ALA A 35 1.36 -2.49 -2.40
N ARG A 36 2.20 -3.32 -1.79
CA ARG A 36 2.96 -4.39 -2.42
C ARG A 36 2.95 -5.63 -1.54
N ALA A 37 2.79 -6.79 -2.15
CA ALA A 37 2.93 -8.08 -1.47
C ALA A 37 3.46 -9.14 -2.45
N GLU A 38 3.76 -10.33 -1.93
CA GLU A 38 4.07 -11.50 -2.74
C GLU A 38 2.78 -12.27 -3.06
N VAL A 39 2.52 -12.51 -4.34
CA VAL A 39 1.40 -13.33 -4.84
C VAL A 39 2.00 -14.42 -5.72
N GLU A 40 1.87 -15.69 -5.31
CA GLU A 40 2.40 -16.85 -6.05
C GLU A 40 3.90 -16.71 -6.44
N GLY A 41 4.73 -16.19 -5.52
CA GLY A 41 6.17 -16.01 -5.74
C GLY A 41 6.56 -14.72 -6.47
N GLU A 42 5.59 -13.90 -6.90
CA GLU A 42 5.83 -12.64 -7.59
C GLU A 42 5.53 -11.43 -6.71
N LYS A 43 6.36 -10.38 -6.79
CA LYS A 43 6.07 -9.10 -6.14
C LYS A 43 5.06 -8.30 -6.96
N VAL A 44 3.84 -8.20 -6.45
CA VAL A 44 2.72 -7.52 -7.11
C VAL A 44 2.40 -6.23 -6.38
N VAL A 45 2.15 -5.17 -7.16
CA VAL A 45 1.64 -3.89 -6.64
C VAL A 45 0.11 -3.91 -6.69
N GLY A 46 -0.50 -3.49 -5.61
CA GLY A 46 -1.94 -3.45 -5.43
C GLY A 46 -2.35 -2.23 -4.62
N LYS A 47 -3.47 -2.35 -3.93
CA LYS A 47 -4.07 -1.24 -3.17
C LYS A 47 -4.48 -1.66 -1.77
N VAL A 48 -4.45 -0.72 -0.83
CA VAL A 48 -5.15 -0.82 0.47
C VAL A 48 -6.22 0.25 0.49
N HIS A 49 -7.46 -0.14 0.71
CA HIS A 49 -8.57 0.79 0.91
C HIS A 49 -8.71 1.09 2.39
N SER A 50 -8.83 2.37 2.77
CA SER A 50 -9.03 2.71 4.18
C SER A 50 -10.33 2.10 4.70
N GLY A 51 -10.30 1.53 5.91
CA GLY A 51 -11.45 0.84 6.50
C GLY A 51 -11.62 -0.63 6.07
N HIS A 52 -10.83 -1.15 5.14
CA HIS A 52 -10.77 -2.58 4.83
C HIS A 52 -9.64 -3.25 5.62
N THR A 53 -9.75 -4.55 5.88
CA THR A 53 -8.75 -5.32 6.65
C THR A 53 -7.63 -5.92 5.80
N ASN A 54 -7.72 -5.84 4.47
CA ASN A 54 -6.78 -6.48 3.54
C ASN A 54 -6.27 -5.48 2.50
N ALA A 55 -5.08 -5.77 1.97
CA ALA A 55 -4.63 -5.25 0.69
C ALA A 55 -5.13 -6.14 -0.46
N TYR A 56 -5.31 -5.56 -1.63
CA TYR A 56 -5.92 -6.19 -2.79
C TYR A 56 -4.98 -6.11 -4.00
N PHE A 57 -4.63 -7.28 -4.55
CA PHE A 57 -3.63 -7.41 -5.62
C PHE A 57 -4.23 -8.03 -6.88
N PRO A 58 -4.05 -7.42 -8.05
CA PRO A 58 -4.48 -8.02 -9.30
C PRO A 58 -3.53 -9.17 -9.68
N TYR A 59 -4.06 -10.39 -9.78
CA TYR A 59 -3.27 -11.55 -10.20
C TYR A 59 -4.15 -12.57 -10.93
N GLY A 60 -3.72 -13.03 -12.11
CA GLY A 60 -4.45 -14.06 -12.86
C GLY A 60 -5.92 -13.71 -13.18
N GLY A 61 -6.23 -12.42 -13.41
CA GLY A 61 -7.58 -11.96 -13.71
C GLY A 61 -8.52 -11.80 -12.51
N ARG A 62 -8.03 -12.02 -11.29
CA ARG A 62 -8.79 -11.83 -10.04
C ARG A 62 -8.10 -10.81 -9.12
N GLU A 63 -8.87 -10.33 -8.15
CA GLU A 63 -8.35 -9.55 -7.01
C GLU A 63 -8.05 -10.52 -5.86
N VAL A 64 -6.80 -10.53 -5.40
CA VAL A 64 -6.31 -11.41 -4.33
C VAL A 64 -6.19 -10.59 -3.04
N PRO A 65 -6.98 -10.88 -1.99
CA PRO A 65 -6.82 -10.25 -0.69
C PRO A 65 -5.62 -10.84 0.06
N ILE A 66 -4.79 -10.00 0.64
CA ILE A 66 -3.66 -10.38 1.49
C ILE A 66 -3.64 -9.49 2.74
N GLU A 67 -3.50 -10.13 3.89
CA GLU A 67 -3.48 -9.48 5.21
C GLU A 67 -2.12 -8.85 5.52
N ASN A 68 -1.01 -9.49 5.12
CA ASN A 68 0.37 -9.02 5.35
C ASN A 68 0.96 -8.40 4.09
N TYR A 69 1.27 -7.11 4.13
CA TYR A 69 1.72 -6.36 2.95
C TYR A 69 2.69 -5.24 3.32
N GLU A 70 3.18 -4.53 2.32
CA GLU A 70 3.93 -3.30 2.48
C GLU A 70 3.16 -2.13 1.85
N VAL A 71 3.20 -0.96 2.47
CA VAL A 71 2.64 0.28 1.94
C VAL A 71 3.77 1.22 1.51
N LEU A 72 3.61 1.90 0.38
CA LEU A 72 4.56 2.90 -0.07
C LEU A 72 4.44 4.17 0.79
N VAL A 73 5.52 4.52 1.48
CA VAL A 73 5.58 5.73 2.31
C VAL A 73 6.67 6.68 1.81
N TRP A 74 6.44 7.98 1.96
CA TRP A 74 7.49 8.98 1.77
C TRP A 74 8.25 9.22 3.09
N MET A 75 9.54 9.50 2.97
CA MET A 75 10.40 9.84 4.09
C MET A 75 11.26 11.06 3.75
N LYS A 76 11.46 11.91 4.75
CA LYS A 76 12.48 12.94 4.72
C LYS A 76 13.81 12.28 5.08
N LYS A 77 14.84 12.41 4.24
CA LYS A 77 16.19 11.97 4.62
C LYS A 77 16.71 12.86 5.76
N PRO A 78 17.35 12.29 6.80
CA PRO A 78 18.11 13.09 7.74
C PRO A 78 19.25 13.80 7.00
N GLU A 79 19.60 14.99 7.45
CA GLU A 79 20.73 15.79 6.93
C GLU A 79 22.07 15.12 7.22
#